data_AF-A0A6P6UH33-F1
#
_entry.id   AF-A0A6P6UH33-F1
#
_cell.length_a   1.000
_cell.length_b   1.000
_cell.length_c   1.000
_cell.angle_alpha   90.00
_cell.angle_beta   90.00
_cell.angle_gamma   90.00
#
_symmetry.space_group_name_H-M   'P 1'
#
loop_
_entity.id
_entity.type
_entity.pdbx_description
1 polymer ?
#
loop_
_entity_poly.entity_id
_entity_poly.type
_entity_poly.pdbx_seq_one_letter_code
_entity_poly.pdbx_strand_id
1 'polypeptide(L)'
;MRDRSNNRKPLQKGRNLSIEAIQTVQALKRARATSSCPLEPALETTFRRLLKLDMIAVLRELIRQNQCYLALKVFEEIQEEYWYRPQISLYAELVSLLGSNGLLEEVELLFIKLKKEPCLEPDINGFNALLEILANFNLTGLAVECFYLMKSIGCDLDKLSFKILINVLESNEEASLSTCFRLEAQKYFGAARCNLIAPPIASV
;
A
#
# COMPACT_ATOMS: atom_id res chain seq x y z
N MET A 1 -22.66 19.91 -19.12
CA MET A 1 -21.78 18.88 -19.69
C MET A 1 -20.71 18.57 -18.65
N ARG A 2 -20.57 17.30 -18.19
CA ARG A 2 -19.53 16.93 -17.21
C ARG A 2 -18.23 16.63 -17.96
N ASP A 3 -17.14 17.30 -17.58
CA ASP A 3 -15.80 17.06 -18.10
C ASP A 3 -15.42 15.58 -17.99
N ARG A 4 -15.17 14.95 -19.15
CA ARG A 4 -14.72 13.55 -19.27
C ARG A 4 -13.19 13.44 -19.31
N SER A 5 -12.48 14.55 -19.10
CA SER A 5 -11.05 14.72 -19.36
C SER A 5 -10.15 14.50 -18.14
N ASN A 6 -10.62 13.83 -17.08
CA ASN A 6 -9.70 13.39 -16.02
C ASN A 6 -8.88 12.19 -16.50
N ASN A 7 -7.74 12.53 -17.12
CA ASN A 7 -6.52 11.77 -17.39
C ASN A 7 -6.54 10.30 -16.93
N ARG A 8 -7.25 9.45 -17.68
CA ARG A 8 -6.99 8.01 -17.61
C ARG A 8 -5.62 7.80 -18.24
N LYS A 9 -4.61 7.51 -17.42
CA LYS A 9 -3.31 7.04 -17.93
C LYS A 9 -3.59 5.91 -18.93
N PRO A 10 -2.97 5.91 -20.12
CA PRO A 10 -3.17 4.84 -21.09
C PRO A 10 -2.86 3.48 -20.44
N LEU A 11 -3.59 2.43 -20.83
CA LEU A 11 -3.23 1.07 -20.46
C LEU A 11 -1.77 0.87 -20.88
N GLN A 12 -0.87 0.66 -19.93
CA GLN A 12 0.54 0.42 -20.25
C GLN A 12 0.60 -0.76 -21.22
N LYS A 13 1.27 -0.55 -22.35
CA LYS A 13 1.48 -1.55 -23.41
C LYS A 13 2.04 -2.82 -22.75
N GLY A 14 1.25 -3.90 -22.71
CA GLY A 14 1.66 -5.22 -22.16
C GLY A 14 0.84 -5.78 -21.00
N ARG A 15 -0.06 -5.01 -20.36
CA ARG A 15 -1.03 -5.57 -19.38
C ARG A 15 -2.35 -5.89 -20.08
N ASN A 16 -2.47 -7.12 -20.57
CA ASN A 16 -3.69 -7.58 -21.21
C ASN A 16 -4.66 -8.07 -20.12
N LEU A 17 -5.54 -7.19 -19.65
CA LEU A 17 -6.71 -7.61 -18.87
C LEU A 17 -7.53 -8.59 -19.72
N SER A 18 -8.01 -9.67 -19.11
CA SER A 18 -8.98 -10.55 -19.77
C SER A 18 -10.26 -9.79 -20.10
N ILE A 19 -11.02 -10.29 -21.07
CA ILE A 19 -12.32 -9.71 -21.43
C ILE A 19 -13.24 -9.69 -20.20
N GLU A 20 -13.21 -10.74 -19.38
CA GLU A 20 -14.00 -10.86 -18.16
C GLU A 20 -13.60 -9.82 -17.10
N ALA A 21 -12.30 -9.60 -16.89
CA ALA A 21 -11.81 -8.57 -15.99
C ALA A 21 -12.24 -7.16 -16.46
N ILE A 22 -12.15 -6.87 -17.76
CA ILE A 22 -12.59 -5.59 -18.33
C ILE A 22 -14.10 -5.40 -18.12
N GLN A 23 -14.90 -6.41 -18.44
CA GLN A 23 -16.36 -6.35 -18.28
C GLN A 23 -16.76 -6.16 -16.81
N THR A 24 -16.07 -6.85 -15.90
CA THR A 24 -16.28 -6.74 -14.44
C THR A 24 -15.99 -5.33 -13.94
N VAL A 25 -14.81 -4.76 -14.26
CA VAL A 25 -14.48 -3.37 -13.89
C VAL A 25 -15.55 -2.39 -14.38
N GLN A 26 -16.04 -2.57 -15.60
CA GLN A 26 -17.09 -1.71 -16.14
C GLN A 26 -18.43 -1.91 -15.43
N ALA A 27 -18.82 -3.16 -15.13
CA ALA A 27 -20.06 -3.47 -14.43
C ALA A 27 -20.09 -2.85 -13.03
N LEU A 28 -19.02 -3.04 -12.24
CA LEU A 28 -18.88 -2.47 -10.90
C LEU A 28 -18.98 -0.93 -10.91
N LYS A 29 -18.35 -0.29 -11.89
CA LYS A 29 -18.43 1.17 -12.05
C LYS A 29 -19.82 1.66 -12.43
N ARG A 30 -20.55 0.91 -13.26
CA ARG A 30 -21.94 1.24 -13.62
C ARG A 30 -22.90 1.09 -12.44
N ALA A 31 -22.74 0.02 -11.66
CA ALA A 31 -23.52 -0.21 -10.43
C ALA A 31 -23.34 0.94 -9.45
N ARG A 32 -22.09 1.34 -9.15
CA ARG A 32 -21.82 2.50 -8.29
C ARG A 32 -22.38 3.82 -8.82
N ALA A 33 -22.40 4.04 -10.14
CA ALA A 33 -22.85 5.29 -10.73
C ALA A 33 -24.38 5.43 -10.75
N THR A 34 -25.12 4.33 -10.60
CA THR A 34 -26.57 4.31 -10.79
C THR A 34 -27.25 3.85 -9.51
N SER A 35 -28.08 4.69 -8.91
CA SER A 35 -28.82 4.35 -7.68
C SER A 35 -29.78 3.16 -7.83
N SER A 36 -30.04 2.71 -9.07
CA SER A 36 -30.98 1.63 -9.39
C SER A 36 -30.40 0.21 -9.30
N CYS A 37 -29.08 0.05 -9.22
CA CYS A 37 -28.44 -1.27 -9.12
C CYS A 37 -27.45 -1.28 -7.95
N PRO A 38 -27.73 -2.01 -6.86
CA PRO A 38 -26.80 -2.13 -5.74
C PRO A 38 -25.47 -2.75 -6.19
N LEU A 39 -24.39 -2.44 -5.49
CA LEU A 39 -23.05 -2.94 -5.85
C LEU A 39 -22.97 -4.47 -5.66
N GLU A 40 -23.64 -4.99 -4.63
CA GLU A 40 -23.58 -6.37 -4.18
C GLU A 40 -24.01 -7.36 -5.28
N PRO A 41 -25.17 -7.21 -5.96
CA PRO A 41 -25.51 -8.03 -7.12
C PRO A 41 -24.47 -7.99 -8.24
N ALA A 42 -23.82 -6.85 -8.46
CA ALA A 42 -22.78 -6.74 -9.48
C ALA A 42 -21.51 -7.49 -9.08
N LEU A 43 -21.12 -7.48 -7.81
CA LEU A 43 -20.00 -8.27 -7.28
C LEU A 43 -20.29 -9.77 -7.36
N GLU A 44 -21.46 -10.20 -6.88
CA GLU A 44 -21.89 -11.61 -6.90
C GLU A 44 -21.93 -12.17 -8.30
N THR A 45 -22.53 -11.42 -9.22
CA THR A 45 -22.59 -11.86 -10.59
C THR A 45 -21.21 -11.76 -11.21
N THR A 46 -20.58 -10.60 -11.31
CA THR A 46 -19.42 -10.43 -12.21
C THR A 46 -18.06 -10.73 -11.59
N PHE A 47 -17.86 -10.51 -10.30
CA PHE A 47 -16.54 -10.57 -9.66
C PHE A 47 -16.24 -11.92 -9.01
N ARG A 48 -17.16 -12.48 -8.20
CA ARG A 48 -16.93 -13.75 -7.47
C ARG A 48 -16.77 -14.98 -8.35
N ARG A 49 -17.16 -14.89 -9.62
CA ARG A 49 -16.96 -15.95 -10.62
C ARG A 49 -15.55 -15.95 -11.24
N LEU A 50 -14.75 -14.91 -10.99
CA LEU A 50 -13.46 -14.73 -11.63
C LEU A 50 -12.40 -15.65 -11.04
N LEU A 51 -11.41 -15.99 -11.86
CA LEU A 51 -10.21 -16.67 -11.39
C LEU A 51 -9.31 -15.71 -10.62
N LYS A 52 -8.45 -16.26 -9.74
CA LYS A 52 -7.46 -15.52 -8.95
C LYS A 52 -6.73 -14.43 -9.75
N LEU A 53 -6.22 -14.75 -10.94
CA LEU A 53 -5.47 -13.80 -11.77
C LEU A 53 -6.34 -12.62 -12.21
N ASP A 54 -7.59 -12.88 -12.58
CA ASP A 54 -8.53 -11.85 -13.01
C ASP A 54 -9.02 -11.00 -11.83
N MET A 55 -9.26 -11.59 -10.66
CA MET A 55 -9.62 -10.83 -9.45
C MET A 55 -8.53 -9.83 -9.07
N ILE A 56 -7.26 -10.26 -9.06
CA ILE A 56 -6.11 -9.39 -8.82
C ILE A 56 -5.98 -8.33 -9.92
N ALA A 57 -6.22 -8.70 -11.18
CA ALA A 57 -6.14 -7.76 -12.29
C ALA A 57 -7.24 -6.67 -12.23
N VAL A 58 -8.47 -7.05 -11.84
CA VAL A 58 -9.58 -6.13 -11.58
C VAL A 58 -9.22 -5.16 -10.45
N LEU A 59 -8.70 -5.66 -9.33
CA LEU A 59 -8.28 -4.81 -8.20
C LEU A 59 -7.24 -3.79 -8.64
N ARG A 60 -6.15 -4.24 -9.28
CA ARG A 60 -5.08 -3.36 -9.77
C ARG A 60 -5.57 -2.35 -10.81
N GLU A 61 -6.53 -2.73 -11.64
CA GLU A 61 -7.13 -1.81 -12.60
C GLU A 61 -8.01 -0.75 -11.92
N LEU A 62 -8.75 -1.11 -10.87
CA LEU A 62 -9.50 -0.15 -10.05
C LEU A 62 -8.57 0.81 -9.31
N ILE A 63 -7.48 0.31 -8.75
CA ILE A 63 -6.40 1.12 -8.15
C ILE A 63 -5.86 2.12 -9.18
N ARG A 64 -5.47 1.62 -10.36
CA ARG A 64 -4.95 2.46 -11.46
C ARG A 64 -5.95 3.53 -11.92
N GLN A 65 -7.24 3.23 -11.88
CA GLN A 65 -8.31 4.16 -12.23
C GLN A 65 -8.77 5.07 -11.07
N ASN A 66 -8.03 5.07 -9.96
CA ASN A 66 -8.31 5.88 -8.77
C ASN A 66 -9.72 5.64 -8.17
N GLN A 67 -10.19 4.39 -8.18
CA GLN A 67 -11.52 4.02 -7.69
C GLN A 67 -11.47 3.51 -6.25
N CYS A 68 -11.15 4.39 -5.27
CA CYS A 68 -10.90 4.01 -3.87
C CYS A 68 -11.95 3.07 -3.27
N TYR A 69 -13.23 3.46 -3.31
CA TYR A 69 -14.31 2.65 -2.75
C TYR A 69 -14.43 1.27 -3.40
N LEU A 70 -14.35 1.19 -4.74
CA LEU A 70 -14.46 -0.09 -5.44
C LEU A 70 -13.23 -0.96 -5.21
N ALA A 71 -12.04 -0.37 -5.13
CA ALA A 71 -10.80 -1.09 -4.83
C ALA A 71 -10.85 -1.71 -3.43
N LEU A 72 -11.31 -0.96 -2.42
CA LEU A 72 -11.52 -1.49 -1.07
C LEU A 72 -12.55 -2.64 -1.05
N LYS A 73 -13.70 -2.45 -1.69
CA LYS A 73 -14.73 -3.49 -1.76
C LYS A 73 -14.25 -4.76 -2.45
N VAL A 74 -13.58 -4.62 -3.59
CA VAL A 74 -12.98 -5.76 -4.30
C VAL A 74 -11.86 -6.41 -3.50
N PHE A 75 -11.09 -5.64 -2.74
CA PHE A 75 -10.07 -6.20 -1.87
C PHE A 75 -10.67 -7.03 -0.72
N GLU A 76 -11.75 -6.54 -0.09
CA GLU A 76 -12.51 -7.31 0.92
C GLU A 76 -12.99 -8.65 0.35
N GLU A 77 -13.53 -8.65 -0.87
CA GLU A 77 -13.94 -9.88 -1.56
C GLU A 77 -12.76 -10.83 -1.82
N ILE A 78 -11.58 -10.31 -2.16
CA ILE A 78 -10.36 -11.10 -2.35
C ILE A 78 -9.88 -11.72 -1.03
N GLN A 79 -10.09 -11.05 0.10
CA GLN A 79 -9.69 -11.57 1.42
C GLN A 79 -10.51 -12.80 1.84
N GLU A 80 -11.74 -12.95 1.34
CA GLU A 80 -12.62 -14.10 1.62
C GLU A 80 -12.30 -15.34 0.76
N GLU A 81 -11.42 -15.21 -0.23
CA GLU A 81 -11.07 -16.30 -1.14
C GLU A 81 -10.15 -17.34 -0.51
N TYR A 82 -10.40 -18.62 -0.78
CA TYR A 82 -9.60 -19.73 -0.22
C TYR A 82 -8.10 -19.67 -0.54
N TRP A 83 -7.76 -19.09 -1.71
CA TRP A 83 -6.39 -18.95 -2.18
C TRP A 83 -5.71 -17.67 -1.66
N TYR A 84 -6.43 -16.84 -0.90
CA TYR A 84 -5.92 -15.59 -0.37
C TYR A 84 -4.70 -15.84 0.52
N ARG A 85 -3.67 -15.06 0.25
CA ARG A 85 -2.50 -14.94 1.11
C ARG A 85 -2.15 -13.45 1.19
N PRO A 86 -1.89 -12.90 2.38
CA PRO A 86 -1.53 -11.50 2.53
C PRO A 86 -0.31 -11.15 1.70
N GLN A 87 -0.39 -10.07 0.92
CA GLN A 87 0.72 -9.58 0.10
C GLN A 87 1.01 -8.14 0.46
N ILE A 88 2.19 -7.87 1.04
CA ILE A 88 2.57 -6.53 1.51
C ILE A 88 2.54 -5.53 0.35
N SER A 89 3.00 -5.93 -0.83
CA SER A 89 2.94 -5.11 -2.04
C SER A 89 1.51 -4.68 -2.42
N LEU A 90 0.50 -5.54 -2.23
CA LEU A 90 -0.90 -5.20 -2.53
C LEU A 90 -1.46 -4.20 -1.52
N TYR A 91 -1.11 -4.37 -0.24
CA TYR A 91 -1.39 -3.41 0.82
C TYR A 91 -0.74 -2.05 0.52
N ALA A 92 0.52 -2.03 0.09
CA ALA A 92 1.23 -0.82 -0.31
C ALA A 92 0.53 -0.11 -1.49
N GLU A 93 0.11 -0.85 -2.54
CA GLU A 93 -0.65 -0.29 -3.66
C GLU A 93 -1.96 0.39 -3.20
N LEU A 94 -2.68 -0.23 -2.26
CA LEU A 94 -3.92 0.32 -1.70
C LEU A 94 -3.68 1.52 -0.76
N VAL A 95 -2.68 1.47 0.10
CA VAL A 95 -2.29 2.61 0.95
C VAL A 95 -1.88 3.81 0.08
N SER A 96 -1.14 3.57 -1.01
CA SER A 96 -0.79 4.61 -1.99
C SER A 96 -2.02 5.26 -2.61
N LEU A 97 -2.99 4.43 -3.03
CA LEU A 97 -4.27 4.90 -3.56
C LEU A 97 -5.02 5.76 -2.54
N LEU A 98 -5.18 5.29 -1.30
CA LEU A 98 -5.97 5.99 -0.29
C LEU A 98 -5.29 7.27 0.17
N GLY A 99 -3.99 7.21 0.48
CA GLY A 99 -3.21 8.37 0.92
C GLY A 99 -3.17 9.48 -0.13
N SER A 100 -3.04 9.14 -1.42
CA SER A 100 -3.06 10.13 -2.50
C SER A 100 -4.42 10.80 -2.72
N ASN A 101 -5.49 10.23 -2.15
CA ASN A 101 -6.83 10.82 -2.13
C ASN A 101 -7.18 11.45 -0.77
N GLY A 102 -6.22 11.55 0.16
CA GLY A 102 -6.42 12.12 1.49
C GLY A 102 -7.29 11.27 2.43
N LEU A 103 -7.52 10.00 2.10
CA LEU A 103 -8.34 9.07 2.89
C LEU A 103 -7.48 8.43 3.99
N LEU A 104 -6.95 9.25 4.91
CA LEU A 104 -5.97 8.80 5.91
C LEU A 104 -6.57 7.85 6.96
N GLU A 105 -7.84 8.04 7.34
CA GLU A 105 -8.55 7.11 8.23
C GLU A 105 -8.62 5.69 7.62
N GLU A 106 -8.89 5.60 6.32
CA GLU A 106 -8.89 4.31 5.60
C GLU A 106 -7.50 3.69 5.51
N VAL A 107 -6.44 4.52 5.42
CA VAL A 107 -5.04 4.05 5.50
C VAL A 107 -4.76 3.42 6.85
N GLU A 108 -5.16 4.07 7.95
CA GLU A 108 -5.01 3.54 9.31
C GLU A 108 -5.77 2.22 9.48
N LEU A 109 -7.03 2.15 9.05
CA LEU A 109 -7.83 0.92 9.10
C LEU A 109 -7.19 -0.21 8.30
N LEU A 110 -6.70 0.09 7.09
CA LEU A 110 -6.04 -0.91 6.24
C LEU A 110 -4.73 -1.40 6.86
N PHE A 111 -3.97 -0.52 7.52
CA PHE A 111 -2.76 -0.90 8.24
C PHE A 111 -3.05 -1.74 9.49
N ILE A 112 -4.12 -1.43 10.22
CA ILE A 112 -4.61 -2.27 11.32
C ILE A 112 -5.02 -3.66 10.82
N LYS A 113 -5.68 -3.75 9.65
CA LYS A 113 -5.99 -5.04 9.00
C LYS A 113 -4.71 -5.80 8.68
N LEU A 114 -3.70 -5.15 8.07
CA LEU A 114 -2.40 -5.76 7.75
C LEU A 114 -1.73 -6.39 8.99
N LYS A 115 -1.74 -5.69 10.13
CA LYS A 115 -1.15 -6.21 11.39
C LYS A 115 -1.88 -7.45 11.93
N LYS A 116 -3.13 -7.66 11.56
CA LYS A 116 -3.97 -8.78 12.00
C LYS A 116 -3.99 -9.94 11.00
N GLU A 117 -3.33 -9.80 9.85
CA GLU A 117 -3.29 -10.85 8.84
C GLU A 117 -2.61 -12.12 9.37
N PRO A 118 -3.24 -13.29 9.23
CA PRO A 118 -2.62 -14.55 9.62
C PRO A 118 -1.50 -14.91 8.63
N CYS A 119 -0.41 -15.46 9.15
CA CYS A 119 0.71 -15.97 8.34
C CYS A 119 1.34 -14.92 7.41
N LEU A 120 1.52 -13.70 7.90
CA LEU A 120 2.22 -12.63 7.17
C LEU A 120 3.68 -13.01 6.90
N GLU A 121 4.05 -13.16 5.63
CA GLU A 121 5.41 -13.56 5.24
C GLU A 121 6.37 -12.35 5.20
N PRO A 122 7.66 -12.53 5.57
CA PRO A 122 8.67 -11.50 5.40
C PRO A 122 8.87 -11.11 3.92
N ASP A 123 8.56 -9.86 3.58
CA ASP A 123 8.78 -9.28 2.25
C ASP A 123 9.45 -7.91 2.37
N ILE A 124 10.78 -7.89 2.40
CA ILE A 124 11.58 -6.66 2.60
C ILE A 124 11.26 -5.59 1.54
N ASN A 125 11.02 -5.99 0.29
CA ASN A 125 10.73 -5.07 -0.79
C ASN A 125 9.33 -4.47 -0.64
N GLY A 126 8.33 -5.30 -0.34
CA GLY A 126 6.97 -4.86 -0.08
C GLY A 126 6.89 -3.92 1.13
N PHE A 127 7.60 -4.25 2.22
CA PHE A 127 7.63 -3.40 3.41
C PHE A 127 8.38 -2.10 3.20
N ASN A 128 9.52 -2.10 2.48
CA ASN A 128 10.22 -0.87 2.12
C ASN A 128 9.32 0.03 1.26
N ALA A 129 8.58 -0.53 0.29
CA ALA A 129 7.61 0.23 -0.48
C ALA A 129 6.50 0.82 0.41
N LEU A 130 5.94 0.03 1.34
CA LEU A 130 4.94 0.51 2.28
C LEU A 130 5.49 1.62 3.19
N LEU A 131 6.71 1.47 3.72
CA LEU A 131 7.40 2.48 4.52
C LEU A 131 7.59 3.79 3.75
N GLU A 132 8.06 3.73 2.50
CA GLU A 132 8.22 4.91 1.65
C GLU A 132 6.88 5.63 1.44
N ILE A 133 5.81 4.87 1.20
CA ILE A 133 4.47 5.44 0.99
C ILE A 133 3.97 6.12 2.26
N LEU A 134 4.10 5.48 3.42
CA LEU A 134 3.71 6.08 4.72
C LEU A 134 4.52 7.34 5.01
N ALA A 135 5.82 7.31 4.73
CA ALA A 135 6.70 8.46 4.87
C ALA A 135 6.30 9.62 3.95
N ASN A 136 5.98 9.34 2.68
CA ASN A 136 5.55 10.35 1.71
C ASN A 136 4.23 11.05 2.09
N PHE A 137 3.37 10.40 2.86
CA PHE A 137 2.14 10.98 3.38
C PHE A 137 2.29 11.56 4.80
N ASN A 138 3.52 11.68 5.33
CA ASN A 138 3.82 12.13 6.69
C ASN A 138 3.07 11.35 7.79
N LEU A 139 2.80 10.06 7.55
CA LEU A 139 2.19 9.15 8.53
C LEU A 139 3.26 8.55 9.42
N THR A 140 4.01 9.40 10.13
CA THR A 140 5.23 9.02 10.87
C THR A 140 4.97 7.94 11.92
N GLY A 141 3.85 8.03 12.65
CA GLY A 141 3.45 7.01 13.62
C GLY A 141 3.27 5.63 12.98
N LEU A 142 2.55 5.56 11.85
CA LEU A 142 2.39 4.31 11.11
C LEU A 142 3.70 3.82 10.50
N ALA A 143 4.59 4.72 10.05
CA ALA A 143 5.90 4.34 9.54
C ALA A 143 6.75 3.66 10.63
N VAL A 144 6.74 4.21 11.85
CA VAL A 144 7.40 3.59 13.01
C VAL A 144 6.77 2.23 13.34
N GLU A 145 5.43 2.13 13.35
CA GLU A 145 4.74 0.86 13.58
C GLU A 145 5.05 -0.18 12.50
N CYS A 146 5.15 0.23 11.23
CA CYS A 146 5.49 -0.63 10.09
C CYS A 146 6.90 -1.19 10.26
N PHE A 147 7.85 -0.36 10.68
CA PHE A 147 9.21 -0.80 10.97
C PHE A 147 9.26 -1.84 12.10
N TYR A 148 8.48 -1.66 13.17
CA TYR A 148 8.40 -2.66 14.23
C TYR A 148 7.66 -3.93 13.81
N LEU A 149 6.64 -3.82 12.94
CA LEU A 149 5.97 -4.97 12.35
C LEU A 149 6.99 -5.81 11.55
N MET A 150 7.82 -5.19 10.70
CA MET A 150 8.89 -5.87 9.96
C MET A 150 9.81 -6.68 10.89
N LYS A 151 10.22 -6.11 12.02
CA LYS A 151 11.02 -6.82 13.02
C LYS A 151 10.26 -7.99 13.63
N SER A 152 9.00 -7.79 14.00
CA SER A 152 8.20 -8.79 14.72
C SER A 152 7.93 -10.04 13.88
N ILE A 153 7.84 -9.89 12.56
CA ILE A 153 7.68 -11.01 11.62
C ILE A 153 9.01 -11.65 11.20
N GLY A 154 10.15 -11.12 11.68
CA GLY A 154 11.48 -11.62 11.34
C GLY A 154 11.97 -11.20 9.95
N CYS A 155 11.61 -10.01 9.48
CA CYS A 155 12.15 -9.46 8.23
C CYS A 155 13.58 -8.94 8.45
N ASP A 156 14.51 -9.32 7.57
CA ASP A 156 15.88 -8.84 7.57
C ASP A 156 15.93 -7.39 7.07
N LEU A 157 15.88 -6.44 8.01
CA LEU A 157 15.94 -5.02 7.72
C LEU A 157 17.21 -4.65 6.96
N ASP A 158 17.07 -3.82 5.94
CA ASP A 158 18.18 -3.33 5.14
C ASP A 158 18.49 -1.85 5.41
N LYS A 159 19.54 -1.35 4.76
CA LYS A 159 19.95 0.06 4.88
C LYS A 159 18.85 1.02 4.42
N LEU A 160 18.00 0.60 3.48
CA LEU A 160 16.93 1.40 2.94
C LEU A 160 15.82 1.57 3.99
N SER A 161 15.41 0.51 4.69
CA SER A 161 14.38 0.56 5.75
C SER A 161 14.71 1.62 6.81
N PHE A 162 15.94 1.60 7.33
CA PHE A 162 16.40 2.59 8.31
C PHE A 162 16.50 4.00 7.72
N LYS A 163 17.00 4.14 6.48
CA LYS A 163 17.14 5.45 5.82
C LYS A 163 15.79 6.13 5.66
N ILE A 164 14.76 5.41 5.20
CA ILE A 164 13.42 5.94 5.02
C ILE A 164 12.89 6.46 6.36
N LEU A 165 12.98 5.65 7.40
CA LEU A 165 12.44 5.99 8.72
C LEU A 165 13.16 7.17 9.37
N ILE A 166 14.49 7.21 9.31
CA ILE A 166 15.29 8.32 9.85
C ILE A 166 14.93 9.62 9.13
N ASN A 167 14.84 9.59 7.79
CA ASN A 167 14.53 10.78 7.01
C ASN A 167 13.15 11.36 7.34
N VAL A 168 12.11 10.52 7.47
CA VAL A 168 10.78 11.00 7.83
C VAL A 168 10.73 11.56 9.26
N LEU A 169 11.42 10.93 10.21
CA LEU A 169 11.48 11.43 11.60
C LEU A 169 12.18 12.79 11.67
N GLU A 170 13.27 12.98 10.93
CA GLU A 170 13.98 14.27 10.88
C GLU A 170 13.16 15.36 10.22
N SER A 171 12.41 15.01 9.17
CA SER A 171 11.56 15.95 8.46
C SER A 171 10.35 16.39 9.30
N ASN A 172 9.95 15.59 10.28
CA ASN A 172 8.87 15.88 11.23
C ASN A 172 9.37 16.35 12.61
N GLU A 173 10.65 16.76 12.71
CA GLU A 173 11.27 17.28 13.94
C GLU A 173 11.33 16.29 15.12
N GLU A 174 11.17 14.98 14.86
CA GLU A 174 11.28 13.91 15.86
C GLU A 174 12.74 13.49 16.11
N ALA A 175 13.59 14.47 16.46
CA ALA A 175 15.05 14.32 16.56
C ALA A 175 15.49 13.20 17.53
N SER A 176 14.77 13.02 18.65
CA SER A 176 15.06 11.98 19.63
C SER A 176 14.89 10.58 19.05
N LEU A 177 13.80 10.33 18.31
CA LEU A 177 13.56 9.02 17.68
C LEU A 177 14.51 8.80 16.51
N SER A 178 14.76 9.81 15.67
CA SER A 178 15.76 9.72 14.61
C SER A 178 17.12 9.27 15.16
N THR A 179 17.58 9.90 16.25
CA THR A 179 18.84 9.54 16.91
C THR A 179 18.84 8.10 17.43
N CYS A 180 17.72 7.64 18.00
CA CYS A 180 17.58 6.26 18.44
C CYS A 180 17.72 5.27 17.28
N PHE A 181 17.02 5.49 16.16
CA PHE A 181 17.11 4.63 14.98
C PHE A 181 18.49 4.69 14.31
N ARG A 182 19.16 5.84 14.33
CA ARG A 182 20.55 6.01 13.88
C ARG A 182 21.51 5.12 14.68
N LEU A 183 21.41 5.13 16.01
CA LEU A 183 22.20 4.26 16.89
C LEU A 183 21.86 2.79 16.71
N GLU A 184 20.58 2.47 16.50
CA GLU A 184 20.14 1.11 16.25
C GLU A 184 20.70 0.57 14.93
N ALA A 185 20.66 1.36 13.85
CA ALA A 185 21.26 1.00 12.57
C ALA A 185 22.76 0.73 12.71
N GLN A 186 23.47 1.55 13.49
CA GLN A 186 24.91 1.37 13.75
C GLN A 186 25.21 0.05 14.47
N LYS A 187 24.38 -0.32 15.45
CA LYS A 187 24.49 -1.61 16.15
C LYS A 187 24.18 -2.78 15.21
N TYR A 188 23.19 -2.62 14.33
CA TYR A 188 22.73 -3.68 13.43
C TYR A 188 23.73 -3.97 12.30
N PHE A 189 24.28 -2.96 11.63
CA PHE A 189 25.20 -3.14 10.48
C PHE A 189 26.69 -3.02 10.82
N GLY A 190 27.00 -2.58 12.04
CA GLY A 190 28.36 -2.24 12.48
C GLY A 190 28.81 -0.85 12.05
N ALA A 191 29.57 -0.17 12.93
CA ALA A 191 29.99 1.23 12.76
C ALA A 191 30.74 1.50 11.44
N ALA A 192 31.51 0.54 10.92
CA ALA A 192 32.32 0.70 9.70
C ALA A 192 31.53 0.61 8.38
N ARG A 193 30.27 0.14 8.41
CA ARG A 193 29.42 -0.04 7.21
C ARG A 193 28.22 0.92 7.16
N CYS A 194 28.03 1.71 8.21
CA CYS A 194 26.96 2.69 8.38
C CYS A 194 27.37 4.09 7.91
N ASN A 195 27.74 4.23 6.62
CA ASN A 195 27.84 5.56 5.98
C ASN A 195 26.46 6.23 5.76
N LEU A 196 25.40 5.73 6.40
CA LEU A 196 24.04 6.27 6.36
C LEU A 196 23.88 7.57 7.16
N ILE A 197 24.93 8.02 7.84
CA ILE A 197 24.87 9.07 8.86
C ILE A 197 26.17 9.87 8.80
N ALA A 198 26.27 10.81 7.86
CA ALA A 198 27.02 12.01 8.19
C ALA A 198 26.15 12.76 9.20
N PRO A 199 26.67 13.19 10.37
CA PRO A 199 25.94 14.15 11.19
C PRO A 199 25.63 15.37 10.32
N PRO A 200 24.50 16.08 10.54
CA PRO A 200 24.29 17.36 9.89
C PRO A 200 25.54 18.20 10.16
N ILE A 201 26.18 18.70 9.10
CA ILE A 201 27.30 19.62 9.22
C ILE A 201 26.76 20.75 10.08
N ALA A 202 27.28 20.89 11.31
CA ALA A 202 26.98 22.03 12.13
C ALA A 202 27.38 23.27 11.33
N SER A 203 26.40 24.01 10.84
CA SER A 203 26.62 25.34 10.28
C SER A 203 27.16 26.21 11.42
N VAL A 204 28.48 26.41 11.40
CA VAL A 204 29.19 27.43 12.17
C VAL A 204 28.71 28.81 11.73
#